data_AF-A0AA38HD92-F1
#
_entry.id   AF-A0AA38HD92-F1
#
_cell.length_a   1.000
_cell.length_b   1.000
_cell.length_c   1.000
_cell.angle_alpha   90.00
_cell.angle_beta   90.00
_cell.angle_gamma   90.00
#
_symmetry.space_group_name_H-M   'P 1'
#
loop_
_entity.id
_entity.type
_entity.pdbx_description
1 polymer ?
#
loop_
_entity_poly.entity_id
_entity_poly.type
_entity_poly.pdbx_seq_one_letter_code
_entity_poly.pdbx_strand_id
1 'polypeptide(L)'
;MEKVQFQLEATLPELKDLHEKGLFSKDEIDQITRRRTHLETSLIRQGVRKEDFFKYAEYEINLEKLRKVRWRRLGYDKNPPPPSASLFSIPRRTMYILKRATVKFPGDIATWLAYVEYAGREGMRKIVTKGLTSALQHHPLSSTLYLLSSFHYVHPGAPFPRSAIPSASTLDLPSAAADTDEDEDETKCGVFALEGTQPARTTLLLGLRMLPANHDLWREYIKLELGWVEALRRRWKVLGISNTAQPSAVAWEESTGGEGSFGPEGEDARKAILGGQLVLQAIRSALAATPVTFGSSSSNSNGGLDFREGLLATLRTYPSPLRPTCLEVVYGDLEKVAEWGGRAGAQARMLLLTKGLYDRPYEARRKDDGRVVLEGVELVEAIGTIGKEIRKAVKSAGAVFGEVAGLWLDQRIQENKENPELVSCPNCAGLHQQNSS
;
A
#
# COMPACT_ATOMS: atom_id res chain seq x y z
N MET A 1 28.27 25.80 22.57
CA MET A 1 29.46 25.94 21.70
C MET A 1 30.25 24.63 21.65
N GLU A 2 30.69 24.08 22.78
CA GLU A 2 31.45 22.82 22.85
C GLU A 2 30.81 21.63 22.10
N LYS A 3 29.49 21.42 22.25
CA LYS A 3 28.76 20.38 21.50
C LYS A 3 28.78 20.57 19.98
N VAL A 4 28.77 21.82 19.48
CA VAL A 4 28.87 22.12 18.04
C VAL A 4 30.26 21.77 17.56
N GLN A 5 31.27 22.20 18.30
CA GLN A 5 32.67 21.96 17.97
C GLN A 5 32.98 20.46 17.88
N PHE A 6 32.51 19.67 18.85
CA PHE A 6 32.64 18.21 18.81
C PHE A 6 32.03 17.58 17.54
N GLN A 7 30.84 18.03 17.12
CA GLN A 7 30.21 17.53 15.90
C GLN A 7 30.98 17.93 14.64
N LEU A 8 31.54 19.15 14.60
CA LEU A 8 32.36 19.62 13.49
C LEU A 8 33.70 18.87 13.40
N GLU A 9 34.34 18.60 14.53
CA GLU A 9 35.59 17.83 14.61
C GLU A 9 35.39 16.40 14.08
N ALA A 10 34.24 15.78 14.36
CA ALA A 10 33.88 14.48 13.80
C ALA A 10 33.72 14.50 12.25
N THR A 11 33.52 15.67 11.64
CA THR A 11 33.44 15.85 10.18
C THR A 11 34.80 16.08 9.51
N LEU A 12 35.89 16.30 10.26
CA LEU A 12 37.18 16.62 9.65
C LEU A 12 37.78 15.47 8.81
N PRO A 13 37.73 14.19 9.23
CA PRO A 13 38.32 13.10 8.46
C PRO A 13 37.65 12.91 7.09
N GLU A 14 36.33 13.07 7.02
CA GLU A 14 35.59 12.94 5.75
C GLU A 14 35.85 14.11 4.80
N LEU A 15 36.03 15.33 5.31
CA LEU A 15 36.28 16.51 4.47
C LEU A 15 37.69 16.45 3.87
N LYS A 16 38.67 15.95 4.64
CA LYS A 16 40.01 15.65 4.15
C LYS A 16 39.97 14.61 3.02
N ASP A 17 39.26 13.51 3.23
CA ASP A 17 39.12 12.45 2.21
C ASP A 17 38.40 12.94 0.95
N LEU A 18 37.38 13.80 1.09
CA LEU A 18 36.71 14.44 -0.05
C LEU A 18 37.63 15.38 -0.83
N HIS A 19 38.57 16.05 -0.14
CA HIS A 19 39.58 16.89 -0.76
C HIS A 19 40.63 16.08 -1.51
N GLU A 20 41.18 15.05 -0.88
CA GLU A 20 42.23 14.18 -1.44
C GLU A 20 41.74 13.47 -2.72
N LYS A 21 40.46 13.12 -2.78
CA LYS A 21 39.80 12.54 -3.96
C LYS A 21 39.43 13.57 -5.03
N GLY A 22 39.74 14.86 -4.84
CA GLY A 22 39.43 15.92 -5.80
C GLY A 22 37.93 16.15 -6.04
N LEU A 23 37.06 15.63 -5.16
CA LEU A 23 35.60 15.82 -5.30
C LEU A 23 35.19 17.24 -4.93
N PHE A 24 35.92 17.88 -4.01
CA PHE A 24 35.69 19.24 -3.56
C PHE A 24 37.00 20.02 -3.43
N SER A 25 36.95 21.30 -3.80
CA SER A 25 38.07 22.24 -3.59
C SER A 25 38.14 22.68 -2.12
N LYS A 26 39.27 23.28 -1.72
CA LYS A 26 39.45 23.80 -0.36
C LYS A 26 38.43 24.90 -0.03
N ASP A 27 38.18 25.80 -0.97
CA ASP A 27 37.21 26.90 -0.79
C ASP A 27 35.78 26.37 -0.61
N GLU A 28 35.41 25.32 -1.34
CA GLU A 28 34.12 24.65 -1.20
C GLU A 28 34.00 23.94 0.16
N ILE A 29 35.08 23.30 0.64
CA ILE A 29 35.11 22.66 1.96
C ILE A 29 34.94 23.70 3.07
N ASP A 30 35.55 24.87 2.93
CA ASP A 30 35.37 25.97 3.86
C ASP A 30 33.91 26.46 3.86
N GLN A 31 33.29 26.56 2.69
CA GLN A 31 31.86 26.89 2.58
C GLN A 31 30.98 25.81 3.24
N ILE A 32 31.26 24.52 3.01
CA ILE A 32 30.55 23.40 3.64
C ILE A 32 30.68 23.48 5.16
N THR A 33 31.89 23.74 5.66
CA THR A 33 32.17 23.86 7.10
C THR A 33 31.42 25.03 7.70
N ARG A 34 31.46 26.22 7.08
CA ARG A 34 30.69 27.40 7.51
C ARG A 34 29.20 27.12 7.55
N ARG A 35 28.66 26.45 6.52
CA ARG A 35 27.24 26.12 6.42
C ARG A 35 26.82 25.12 7.49
N ARG A 36 27.61 24.07 7.72
CA ARG A 36 27.39 23.09 8.81
C ARG A 36 27.43 23.75 10.18
N THR A 37 28.38 24.65 10.42
CA THR A 37 28.44 25.43 11.69
C THR A 37 27.15 26.22 11.91
N HIS A 38 26.65 26.92 10.89
CA HIS A 38 25.39 27.66 11.00
C HIS A 38 24.18 26.75 11.28
N LEU A 39 24.11 25.58 10.64
CA LEU A 39 23.03 24.61 10.87
C LEU A 39 23.11 23.96 12.26
N GLU A 40 24.30 23.55 12.71
CA GLU A 40 24.50 22.98 14.06
C GLU A 40 24.24 24.00 15.17
N THR A 41 24.64 25.26 14.99
CA THR A 41 24.29 26.32 15.94
C THR A 41 22.78 26.54 16.01
N SER A 42 22.08 26.46 14.87
CA SER A 42 20.62 26.54 14.81
C SER A 42 19.93 25.39 15.55
N LEU A 43 20.52 24.18 15.57
CA LEU A 43 19.97 23.04 16.30
C LEU A 43 20.11 23.12 17.83
N ILE A 44 21.03 23.94 18.35
CA ILE A 44 21.32 24.04 19.80
C ILE A 44 20.64 25.26 20.45
N ARG A 45 20.00 26.12 19.66
CA ARG A 45 19.28 27.30 20.18
C ARG A 45 18.20 26.93 21.21
N GLN A 46 17.92 27.84 22.15
CA GLN A 46 16.77 27.72 23.05
C GLN A 46 15.48 27.84 22.22
N GLY A 47 14.65 26.80 22.21
CA GLY A 47 13.47 26.72 21.32
C GLY A 47 13.79 26.10 19.95
N VAL A 48 14.29 24.86 19.96
CA VAL A 48 14.59 24.10 18.73
C VAL A 48 13.31 23.86 17.94
N ARG A 49 13.36 24.09 16.63
CA ARG A 49 12.24 23.82 15.72
C ARG A 49 12.52 22.58 14.88
N LYS A 50 11.47 21.84 14.51
CA LYS A 50 11.60 20.67 13.64
C LYS A 50 12.07 21.04 12.24
N GLU A 51 11.67 22.21 11.74
CA GLU A 51 12.09 22.70 10.42
C GLU A 51 13.62 22.86 10.31
N ASP A 52 14.32 23.14 11.41
CA ASP A 52 15.78 23.29 11.40
C ASP A 52 16.48 21.95 11.10
N PHE A 53 15.96 20.85 11.67
CA PHE A 53 16.46 19.51 11.37
C PHE A 53 16.21 19.13 9.91
N PHE A 54 15.03 19.47 9.39
CA PHE A 54 14.66 19.20 8.01
C PHE A 54 15.50 19.99 7.02
N LYS A 55 15.72 21.29 7.25
CA LYS A 55 16.62 22.12 6.43
C LYS A 55 18.06 21.59 6.42
N TYR A 56 18.53 21.08 7.56
CA TYR A 56 19.86 20.48 7.62
C TYR A 56 19.93 19.15 6.89
N ALA A 57 18.93 18.28 7.07
CA ALA A 57 18.85 17.02 6.33
C ALA A 57 18.78 17.27 4.81
N GLU A 58 17.95 18.22 4.36
CA GLU A 58 17.84 18.63 2.96
C GLU A 58 19.18 19.12 2.39
N TYR A 59 19.91 19.96 3.14
CA TYR A 59 21.24 20.40 2.75
C TYR A 59 22.23 19.23 2.56
N GLU A 60 22.27 18.27 3.49
CA GLU A 60 23.17 17.11 3.37
C GLU A 60 22.74 16.16 2.24
N ILE A 61 21.44 16.01 1.98
CA ILE A 61 20.92 15.24 0.83
C ILE A 61 21.35 15.90 -0.49
N ASN A 62 21.23 17.22 -0.60
CA ASN A 62 21.65 17.96 -1.78
C ASN A 62 23.19 17.90 -1.97
N LEU A 63 23.96 17.90 -0.87
CA LEU A 63 25.41 17.70 -0.92
C LEU A 63 25.76 16.29 -1.43
N GLU A 64 25.04 15.26 -0.99
CA GLU A 64 25.23 13.89 -1.46
C GLU A 64 24.91 13.74 -2.96
N LYS A 65 23.85 14.41 -3.43
CA LYS A 65 23.54 14.48 -4.87
C LYS A 65 24.68 15.12 -5.66
N LEU A 66 25.20 16.26 -5.19
CA LEU A 66 26.33 16.94 -5.83
C LEU A 66 27.56 16.03 -5.86
N ARG A 67 27.86 15.32 -4.76
CA ARG A 67 28.94 14.34 -4.68
C ARG A 67 28.75 13.24 -5.74
N LYS A 68 27.56 12.64 -5.84
CA LYS A 68 27.24 11.61 -6.83
C LYS A 68 27.44 12.11 -8.27
N VAL A 69 26.98 13.32 -8.60
CA VAL A 69 27.19 13.92 -9.93
C VAL A 69 28.68 14.11 -10.23
N ARG A 70 29.45 14.65 -9.28
CA ARG A 70 30.90 14.85 -9.44
C ARG A 70 31.66 13.54 -9.55
N TRP A 71 31.22 12.52 -8.82
CA TRP A 71 31.75 11.17 -8.89
C TRP A 71 31.67 10.59 -10.31
N ARG A 72 30.52 10.76 -10.98
CA ARG A 72 30.37 10.33 -12.39
C ARG A 72 31.23 11.16 -13.33
N ARG A 73 31.29 12.48 -13.13
CA ARG A 73 32.10 13.40 -13.97
C ARG A 73 33.60 13.08 -13.92
N LEU A 74 34.11 12.66 -12.77
CA LEU A 74 35.51 12.24 -12.61
C LEU A 74 35.78 10.83 -13.16
N GLY A 75 34.76 10.12 -13.66
CA GLY A 75 34.92 8.76 -14.17
C GLY A 75 35.16 7.71 -13.09
N TYR A 76 34.92 8.04 -11.82
CA TYR A 76 35.05 7.10 -10.70
C TYR A 76 34.00 5.99 -10.71
N ASP A 77 32.99 6.06 -11.57
CA ASP A 77 32.08 4.94 -11.86
C ASP A 77 32.80 3.81 -12.62
N LYS A 78 33.74 4.15 -13.51
CA LYS A 78 34.49 3.18 -14.31
C LYS A 78 35.72 2.67 -13.57
N ASN A 79 36.45 3.58 -12.93
CA ASN A 79 37.64 3.28 -12.13
C ASN A 79 37.48 3.84 -10.71
N PRO A 80 36.81 3.10 -9.81
CA PRO A 80 36.55 3.58 -8.46
C PRO A 80 37.85 3.69 -7.65
N PRO A 81 38.08 4.81 -6.94
CA PRO A 81 39.14 4.89 -5.95
C PRO A 81 38.85 3.93 -4.77
N PRO A 82 39.86 3.59 -3.96
CA PRO A 82 39.67 2.69 -2.83
C PRO A 82 38.54 3.17 -1.90
N PRO A 83 37.77 2.24 -1.31
CA PRO A 83 36.69 2.59 -0.42
C PRO A 83 37.24 3.37 0.79
N SER A 84 36.72 4.57 0.99
CA SER A 84 37.10 5.45 2.09
C SER A 84 35.85 6.09 2.69
N ALA A 85 36.04 6.87 3.75
CA ALA A 85 34.95 7.49 4.53
C ALA A 85 33.98 8.30 3.66
N SER A 86 34.48 9.00 2.64
CA SER A 86 33.68 9.82 1.69
C SER A 86 32.54 9.10 0.98
N LEU A 87 32.55 7.76 0.91
CA LEU A 87 31.51 7.01 0.22
C LEU A 87 30.22 6.91 1.04
N PHE A 88 30.32 6.93 2.37
CA PHE A 88 29.19 6.66 3.28
C PHE A 88 28.98 7.75 4.33
N SER A 89 29.89 8.72 4.45
CA SER A 89 29.87 9.67 5.56
C SER A 89 28.68 10.64 5.51
N ILE A 90 28.35 11.18 4.32
CA ILE A 90 27.22 12.12 4.15
C ILE A 90 25.87 11.41 4.38
N PRO A 91 25.61 10.19 3.83
CA PRO A 91 24.38 9.48 4.16
C PRO A 91 24.25 9.13 5.65
N ARG A 92 25.36 8.73 6.29
CA ARG A 92 25.38 8.47 7.74
C ARG A 92 25.11 9.74 8.55
N ARG A 93 25.61 10.90 8.13
CA ARG A 93 25.31 12.18 8.80
C ARG A 93 23.84 12.54 8.66
N THR A 94 23.28 12.46 7.46
CA THR A 94 21.85 12.73 7.22
C THR A 94 20.99 11.84 8.12
N MET A 95 21.32 10.55 8.20
CA MET A 95 20.66 9.59 9.09
C MET A 95 20.79 9.99 10.57
N TYR A 96 21.98 10.41 10.99
CA TYR A 96 22.25 10.84 12.37
C TYR A 96 21.47 12.10 12.74
N ILE A 97 21.36 13.08 11.83
CA ILE A 97 20.56 14.31 12.02
C ILE A 97 19.08 13.95 12.18
N LEU A 98 18.54 13.12 11.28
CA LEU A 98 17.15 12.66 11.38
C LEU A 98 16.93 11.83 12.65
N LYS A 99 17.89 11.01 13.08
CA LYS A 99 17.80 10.29 14.36
C LYS A 99 17.73 11.26 15.54
N ARG A 100 18.57 12.30 15.56
CA ARG A 100 18.50 13.37 16.59
C ARG A 100 17.14 14.06 16.58
N ALA A 101 16.55 14.28 15.40
CA ALA A 101 15.22 14.85 15.26
C ALA A 101 14.15 13.96 15.92
N THR A 102 14.17 12.64 15.67
CA THR A 102 13.21 11.70 16.29
C THR A 102 13.31 11.66 17.82
N VAL A 103 14.53 11.80 18.37
CA VAL A 103 14.74 11.85 19.83
C VAL A 103 14.25 13.18 20.42
N LYS A 104 14.38 14.29 19.69
CA LYS A 104 13.95 15.61 20.15
C LYS A 104 12.44 15.80 20.03
N PHE A 105 11.83 15.26 18.98
CA PHE A 105 10.41 15.36 18.65
C PHE A 105 9.77 13.97 18.51
N PRO A 106 9.70 13.17 19.60
CA PRO A 106 9.15 11.82 19.52
C PRO A 106 7.66 11.78 19.20
N GLY A 107 6.93 12.87 19.47
CA GLY A 107 5.48 12.98 19.24
C GLY A 107 5.08 13.50 17.85
N ASP A 108 6.04 13.79 16.96
CA ASP A 108 5.72 14.20 15.58
C ASP A 108 5.94 13.06 14.59
N ILE A 109 4.84 12.56 14.02
CA ILE A 109 4.89 11.44 13.07
C ILE A 109 5.67 11.79 11.80
N ALA A 110 5.62 13.05 11.35
CA ALA A 110 6.33 13.47 10.15
C ALA A 110 7.85 13.30 10.27
N THR A 111 8.38 13.51 11.47
CA THR A 111 9.81 13.34 11.76
C THR A 111 10.24 11.87 11.66
N TRP A 112 9.39 10.96 12.16
CA TRP A 112 9.62 9.51 12.05
C TRP A 112 9.49 9.01 10.60
N LEU A 113 8.50 9.50 9.86
CA LEU A 113 8.30 9.16 8.46
C LEU A 113 9.49 9.59 7.60
N ALA A 114 9.98 10.83 7.76
CA ALA A 114 11.18 11.31 7.07
C ALA A 114 12.43 10.46 7.37
N TYR A 115 12.62 10.08 8.63
CA TYR A 115 13.71 9.19 9.06
C TYR A 115 13.63 7.82 8.39
N VAL A 116 12.46 7.20 8.40
CA VAL A 116 12.22 5.87 7.81
C VAL A 116 12.31 5.90 6.29
N GLU A 117 11.76 6.93 5.65
CA GLU A 117 11.79 7.10 4.20
C GLU A 117 13.23 7.24 3.70
N TYR A 118 14.02 8.11 4.33
CA TYR A 118 15.43 8.26 3.99
C TYR A 118 16.21 6.94 4.18
N ALA A 119 15.97 6.22 5.29
CA ALA A 119 16.58 4.93 5.54
C ALA A 119 16.20 3.87 4.50
N GLY A 120 14.94 3.88 4.03
CA GLY A 120 14.45 3.00 2.98
C GLY A 120 15.12 3.27 1.64
N ARG A 121 15.25 4.55 1.26
CA ARG A 121 15.90 4.99 0.01
C ARG A 121 17.37 4.56 -0.06
N GLU A 122 18.11 4.68 1.03
CA GLU A 122 19.53 4.27 1.11
C GLU A 122 19.70 2.75 1.32
N GLY A 123 18.61 1.98 1.37
CA GLY A 123 18.67 0.51 1.54
C GLY A 123 19.05 0.05 2.96
N MET A 124 18.93 0.91 3.97
CA MET A 124 19.32 0.62 5.36
C MET A 124 18.26 -0.19 6.12
N ARG A 125 17.99 -1.42 5.68
CA ARG A 125 16.86 -2.28 6.14
C ARG A 125 16.77 -2.44 7.66
N LYS A 126 17.88 -2.75 8.34
CA LYS A 126 17.89 -2.93 9.81
C LYS A 126 17.54 -1.64 10.55
N ILE A 127 17.93 -0.49 10.00
CA ILE A 127 17.65 0.83 10.58
C ILE A 127 16.19 1.20 10.36
N VAL A 128 15.63 0.88 9.18
CA VAL A 128 14.19 1.04 8.88
C VAL A 128 13.35 0.24 9.87
N THR A 129 13.64 -1.06 10.06
CA THR A 129 12.90 -1.90 11.00
C THR A 129 12.97 -1.36 12.43
N LYS A 130 14.16 -0.98 12.91
CA LYS A 130 14.32 -0.37 14.24
C LYS A 130 13.61 0.99 14.35
N GLY A 131 13.64 1.78 13.29
CA GLY A 131 12.97 3.08 13.20
C GLY A 131 11.46 2.95 13.32
N LEU A 132 10.88 2.02 12.56
CA LEU A 132 9.45 1.73 12.57
C LEU A 132 8.98 1.16 13.91
N THR A 133 9.74 0.24 14.53
CA THR A 133 9.37 -0.28 15.85
C THR A 133 9.42 0.81 16.92
N SER A 134 10.44 1.68 16.92
CA SER A 134 10.48 2.85 17.81
C SER A 134 9.34 3.84 17.51
N ALA A 135 9.03 4.11 16.25
CA ALA A 135 7.93 4.99 15.88
C ALA A 135 6.58 4.46 16.37
N LEU A 136 6.34 3.15 16.24
CA LEU A 136 5.12 2.48 16.73
C LEU A 136 4.98 2.55 18.25
N GLN A 137 6.09 2.53 19.01
CA GLN A 137 6.06 2.71 20.47
C GLN A 137 5.56 4.10 20.86
N HIS A 138 5.91 5.14 20.10
CA HIS A 138 5.44 6.50 20.35
C HIS A 138 4.05 6.79 19.74
N HIS A 139 3.70 6.09 18.65
CA HIS A 139 2.48 6.32 17.87
C HIS A 139 1.67 5.03 17.63
N PRO A 140 1.12 4.41 18.69
CA PRO A 140 0.38 3.14 18.55
C PRO A 140 -0.97 3.27 17.84
N LEU A 141 -1.51 4.49 17.69
CA LEU A 141 -2.79 4.75 17.03
C LEU A 141 -2.64 5.15 15.55
N SER A 142 -1.43 5.13 14.99
CA SER A 142 -1.21 5.46 13.60
C SER A 142 -1.29 4.22 12.71
N SER A 143 -2.35 4.11 11.89
CA SER A 143 -2.48 3.03 10.91
C SER A 143 -1.35 3.04 9.88
N THR A 144 -0.92 4.23 9.46
CA THR A 144 0.15 4.45 8.48
C THR A 144 1.43 3.72 8.83
N LEU A 145 1.86 3.74 10.11
CA LEU A 145 3.09 3.09 10.54
C LEU A 145 3.01 1.57 10.47
N TYR A 146 1.84 0.99 10.78
CA TYR A 146 1.61 -0.45 10.62
C TYR A 146 1.64 -0.86 9.16
N LEU A 147 1.01 -0.08 8.27
CA LEU A 147 0.99 -0.31 6.81
C LEU A 147 2.40 -0.23 6.21
N LEU A 148 3.18 0.79 6.58
CA LEU A 148 4.57 0.93 6.14
C LEU A 148 5.44 -0.22 6.66
N SER A 149 5.25 -0.63 7.92
CA SER A 149 6.00 -1.74 8.47
C SER A 149 5.66 -3.07 7.80
N SER A 150 4.39 -3.37 7.54
CA SER A 150 4.02 -4.56 6.78
C SER A 150 4.57 -4.53 5.37
N PHE A 151 4.50 -3.38 4.69
CA PHE A 151 5.06 -3.21 3.35
C PHE A 151 6.57 -3.48 3.31
N HIS A 152 7.34 -2.93 4.25
CA HIS A 152 8.79 -3.13 4.31
C HIS A 152 9.18 -4.60 4.54
N TYR A 153 8.41 -5.34 5.34
CA TYR A 153 8.66 -6.76 5.52
C TYR A 153 8.35 -7.56 4.25
N VAL A 154 7.24 -7.26 3.57
CA VAL A 154 6.81 -7.99 2.36
C VAL A 154 7.68 -7.69 1.14
N HIS A 155 8.12 -6.44 1.00
CA HIS A 155 8.89 -5.96 -0.16
C HIS A 155 10.26 -5.45 0.28
N PRO A 156 11.21 -6.35 0.62
CA PRO A 156 12.52 -5.95 1.10
C PRO A 156 13.29 -5.21 -0.01
N GLY A 157 13.59 -3.94 0.22
CA GLY A 157 14.35 -3.11 -0.72
C GLY A 157 13.51 -2.35 -1.75
N ALA A 158 12.18 -2.51 -1.75
CA ALA A 158 11.32 -1.58 -2.48
C ALA A 158 11.25 -0.24 -1.74
N PRO A 159 11.30 0.90 -2.43
CA PRO A 159 11.01 2.18 -1.82
C PRO A 159 9.55 2.22 -1.35
N PHE A 160 9.28 2.99 -0.29
CA PHE A 160 7.92 3.13 0.21
C PHE A 160 6.99 3.81 -0.81
N PRO A 161 5.74 3.33 -0.98
CA PRO A 161 4.78 3.97 -1.86
C PRO A 161 4.39 5.34 -1.29
N ARG A 162 4.44 6.38 -2.13
CA ARG A 162 4.13 7.77 -1.71
C ARG A 162 2.71 7.95 -1.19
N SER A 163 1.76 7.20 -1.74
CA SER A 163 0.36 7.21 -1.29
C SER A 163 0.22 6.81 0.19
N ALA A 164 1.16 6.04 0.72
CA ALA A 164 1.17 5.62 2.12
C ALA A 164 1.86 6.62 3.05
N ILE A 165 2.45 7.70 2.54
CA ILE A 165 3.08 8.75 3.36
C ILE A 165 2.14 9.97 3.32
N PRO A 166 1.48 10.34 4.42
CA PRO A 166 0.71 11.57 4.47
C PRO A 166 1.58 12.73 4.01
N SER A 167 1.13 13.50 3.01
CA SER A 167 1.83 14.69 2.46
C SER A 167 2.07 15.82 3.48
N ALA A 168 1.85 15.57 4.77
CA ALA A 168 2.15 16.45 5.88
C ALA A 168 3.67 16.60 6.14
N SER A 169 4.51 15.80 5.46
CA SER A 169 5.96 16.00 5.41
C SER A 169 6.27 17.21 4.51
N THR A 170 6.46 18.40 5.11
CA THR A 170 7.04 19.59 4.43
C THR A 170 8.50 19.36 3.96
N LEU A 171 9.06 18.19 4.24
CA LEU A 171 10.29 17.74 3.60
C LEU A 171 9.96 17.34 2.17
N ASP A 172 10.22 18.24 1.23
CA ASP A 172 10.36 17.93 -0.20
C ASP A 172 11.64 17.10 -0.39
N LEU A 173 11.62 15.87 0.11
CA LEU A 173 12.67 14.91 -0.15
C LEU A 173 12.66 14.69 -1.66
N PRO A 174 13.75 15.00 -2.37
CA PRO A 174 13.77 14.99 -3.83
C PRO A 174 13.14 13.71 -4.38
N SER A 175 12.15 13.92 -5.24
CA SER A 175 11.34 12.88 -5.85
C SER A 175 12.22 11.77 -6.39
N ALA A 176 11.90 10.51 -6.08
CA ALA A 176 12.42 9.35 -6.82
C ALA A 176 12.34 9.54 -8.36
N ALA A 177 11.37 10.31 -8.85
CA ALA A 177 11.20 10.61 -10.28
C ALA A 177 12.15 11.70 -10.82
N ALA A 178 13.00 12.31 -10.00
CA ALA A 178 13.88 13.38 -10.47
C ALA A 178 15.29 12.90 -10.89
N ASP A 179 15.67 11.65 -10.61
CA ASP A 179 17.05 11.18 -10.82
C ASP A 179 17.16 9.74 -11.38
N THR A 180 16.09 9.16 -11.93
CA THR A 180 16.16 7.84 -12.60
C THR A 180 15.67 7.92 -14.04
N ASP A 181 16.53 7.49 -14.97
CA ASP A 181 16.19 7.25 -16.36
C ASP A 181 14.93 6.39 -16.45
N GLU A 182 13.99 6.79 -17.30
CA GLU A 182 12.59 6.31 -17.37
C GLU A 182 12.43 4.82 -17.75
N ASP A 183 13.53 4.09 -18.00
CA ASP A 183 13.53 2.73 -18.57
C ASP A 183 13.77 1.58 -17.56
N GLU A 184 14.06 1.84 -16.26
CA GLU A 184 14.35 0.79 -15.27
C GLU A 184 13.20 0.42 -14.30
N ASP A 185 12.08 1.13 -14.35
CA ASP A 185 11.13 1.19 -13.22
C ASP A 185 10.18 -0.01 -13.08
N GLU A 186 9.98 -0.86 -14.09
CA GLU A 186 9.14 -2.07 -13.93
C GLU A 186 9.80 -3.13 -13.00
N THR A 187 11.13 -3.09 -12.85
CA THR A 187 11.89 -4.09 -12.07
C THR A 187 12.05 -3.72 -10.59
N LYS A 188 11.66 -2.51 -10.18
CA LYS A 188 11.81 -2.01 -8.78
C LYS A 188 10.55 -2.19 -7.93
N CYS A 189 9.47 -2.77 -8.47
CA CYS A 189 8.39 -3.33 -7.66
C CYS A 189 8.92 -4.56 -6.92
N GLY A 190 9.32 -4.39 -5.66
CA GLY A 190 10.00 -5.42 -4.88
C GLY A 190 9.29 -6.77 -4.92
N VAL A 191 10.06 -7.83 -5.17
CA VAL A 191 9.59 -9.21 -5.15
C VAL A 191 8.87 -9.49 -3.82
N PHE A 192 7.68 -10.08 -3.87
CA PHE A 192 6.94 -10.50 -2.69
C PHE A 192 7.75 -11.56 -1.93
N ALA A 193 8.26 -11.19 -0.76
CA ALA A 193 9.12 -12.06 0.04
C ALA A 193 8.30 -12.89 1.03
N LEU A 194 8.27 -14.21 0.79
CA LEU A 194 7.61 -15.18 1.69
C LEU A 194 8.17 -15.16 3.12
N GLU A 195 9.46 -14.89 3.30
CA GLU A 195 10.09 -14.82 4.63
C GLU A 195 9.55 -13.67 5.49
N GLY A 196 9.15 -12.57 4.83
CA GLY A 196 8.62 -11.38 5.49
C GLY A 196 7.13 -11.45 5.85
N THR A 197 6.40 -12.48 5.41
CA THR A 197 4.95 -12.54 5.61
C THR A 197 4.57 -12.72 7.08
N GLN A 198 5.35 -13.47 7.85
CA GLN A 198 5.05 -13.71 9.26
C GLN A 198 5.26 -12.43 10.11
N PRO A 199 6.39 -11.70 10.03
CA PRO A 199 6.53 -10.39 10.66
C PRO A 199 5.51 -9.34 10.19
N ALA A 200 5.13 -9.37 8.90
CA ALA A 200 4.09 -8.49 8.38
C ALA A 200 2.72 -8.80 9.00
N ARG A 201 2.35 -10.09 9.07
CA ARG A 201 1.12 -10.57 9.70
C ARG A 201 1.03 -10.18 11.17
N THR A 202 2.10 -10.40 11.94
CA THR A 202 2.10 -10.03 13.37
C THR A 202 1.94 -8.53 13.57
N THR A 203 2.57 -7.73 12.71
CA THR A 203 2.48 -6.26 12.77
C THR A 203 1.07 -5.76 12.42
N LEU A 204 0.44 -6.32 11.38
CA LEU A 204 -0.94 -5.97 11.02
C LEU A 204 -1.94 -6.41 12.08
N LEU A 205 -1.84 -7.63 12.60
CA LEU A 205 -2.72 -8.10 13.69
C LEU A 205 -2.54 -7.28 14.97
N LEU A 206 -1.32 -6.82 15.26
CA LEU A 206 -1.08 -5.87 16.35
C LEU A 206 -1.79 -4.53 16.08
N GLY A 207 -1.69 -4.01 14.86
CA GLY A 207 -2.41 -2.80 14.44
C GLY A 207 -3.93 -2.95 14.55
N LEU A 208 -4.49 -4.07 14.10
CA LEU A 208 -5.92 -4.37 14.18
C LEU A 208 -6.42 -4.56 15.62
N ARG A 209 -5.55 -4.98 16.55
CA ARG A 209 -5.87 -4.98 17.98
C ARG A 209 -6.05 -3.56 18.52
N MET A 210 -5.24 -2.61 18.05
CA MET A 210 -5.33 -1.20 18.47
C MET A 210 -6.43 -0.43 17.73
N LEU A 211 -6.61 -0.71 16.44
CA LEU A 211 -7.53 -0.02 15.53
C LEU A 211 -8.42 -1.04 14.79
N PRO A 212 -9.41 -1.64 15.46
CA PRO A 212 -10.21 -2.72 14.89
C PRO A 212 -11.12 -2.30 13.73
N ALA A 213 -11.52 -1.02 13.68
CA ALA A 213 -12.41 -0.51 12.64
C ALA A 213 -11.67 0.08 11.42
N ASN A 214 -10.33 0.07 11.40
CA ASN A 214 -9.59 0.75 10.33
C ASN A 214 -9.62 -0.05 9.02
N HIS A 215 -10.19 0.55 7.97
CA HIS A 215 -10.39 -0.07 6.67
C HIS A 215 -9.09 -0.39 5.93
N ASP A 216 -8.07 0.49 6.03
CA ASP A 216 -6.80 0.31 5.33
C ASP A 216 -6.03 -0.89 5.86
N LEU A 217 -6.01 -1.06 7.19
CA LEU A 217 -5.35 -2.20 7.83
C LEU A 217 -6.00 -3.53 7.44
N TRP A 218 -7.34 -3.58 7.40
CA TRP A 218 -8.05 -4.78 6.95
C TRP A 218 -7.80 -5.09 5.47
N ARG A 219 -7.82 -4.06 4.59
CA ARG A 219 -7.51 -4.24 3.17
C ARG A 219 -6.11 -4.80 2.94
N GLU A 220 -5.10 -4.22 3.59
CA GLU A 220 -3.73 -4.72 3.47
C GLU A 220 -3.54 -6.09 4.12
N TYR A 221 -4.24 -6.38 5.21
CA TYR A 221 -4.21 -7.71 5.81
C TYR A 221 -4.78 -8.78 4.88
N ILE A 222 -5.92 -8.50 4.24
CA ILE A 222 -6.52 -9.42 3.25
C ILE A 222 -5.60 -9.59 2.03
N LYS A 223 -4.99 -8.51 1.53
CA LYS A 223 -4.00 -8.58 0.44
C LYS A 223 -2.77 -9.40 0.81
N LEU A 224 -2.28 -9.27 2.05
CA LEU A 224 -1.16 -10.06 2.56
C LEU A 224 -1.50 -11.56 2.56
N GLU A 225 -2.67 -11.93 3.09
CA GLU A 225 -3.09 -13.34 3.15
C GLU A 225 -3.33 -13.92 1.75
N LEU A 226 -3.96 -13.16 0.85
CA LEU A 226 -4.10 -13.53 -0.56
C LEU A 226 -2.74 -13.74 -1.24
N GLY A 227 -1.82 -12.79 -1.05
CA GLY A 227 -0.46 -12.87 -1.59
C GLY A 227 0.32 -14.06 -1.06
N TRP A 228 0.17 -14.38 0.23
CA TRP A 228 0.79 -15.54 0.86
C TRP A 228 0.23 -16.85 0.29
N VAL A 229 -1.08 -16.99 0.13
CA VAL A 229 -1.69 -18.21 -0.47
C VAL A 229 -1.26 -18.38 -1.93
N GLU A 230 -1.22 -17.31 -2.72
CA GLU A 230 -0.76 -17.39 -4.11
C GLU A 230 0.74 -17.73 -4.21
N ALA A 231 1.57 -17.11 -3.37
CA ALA A 231 2.99 -17.43 -3.30
C ALA A 231 3.23 -18.89 -2.88
N LEU A 232 2.42 -19.42 -1.94
CA LEU A 232 2.47 -20.82 -1.55
C LEU A 232 2.03 -21.75 -2.70
N ARG A 233 0.95 -21.41 -3.41
CA ARG A 233 0.48 -22.17 -4.59
C ARG A 233 1.53 -22.20 -5.69
N ARG A 234 2.19 -21.08 -5.99
CA ARG A 234 3.30 -21.01 -6.95
C ARG A 234 4.46 -21.89 -6.53
N ARG A 235 4.86 -21.83 -5.24
CA ARG A 235 5.95 -22.67 -4.70
C ARG A 235 5.62 -24.16 -4.81
N TRP A 236 4.40 -24.57 -4.48
CA TRP A 236 3.99 -25.98 -4.55
C TRP A 236 3.84 -26.48 -5.99
N LYS A 237 3.40 -25.61 -6.91
CA LYS A 237 3.40 -25.89 -8.35
C LYS A 237 4.83 -26.14 -8.87
N VAL A 238 5.80 -25.34 -8.43
CA VAL A 238 7.23 -25.54 -8.78
C VAL A 238 7.79 -26.83 -8.17
N LEU A 239 7.40 -27.16 -6.94
CA LEU A 239 7.80 -28.40 -6.27
C LEU A 239 7.13 -29.67 -6.84
N GLY A 240 6.23 -29.54 -7.82
CA GLY A 240 5.56 -30.69 -8.44
C GLY A 240 4.59 -31.43 -7.53
N ILE A 241 4.18 -30.82 -6.41
CA ILE A 241 3.14 -31.36 -5.53
C ILE A 241 1.79 -31.03 -6.19
N SER A 242 1.48 -31.75 -7.26
CA SER A 242 0.19 -31.66 -7.93
C SER A 242 -0.88 -32.30 -7.04
N ASN A 243 -2.00 -31.58 -6.85
CA ASN A 243 -3.18 -32.03 -6.12
C ASN A 243 -3.93 -33.18 -6.83
N THR A 244 -3.32 -33.82 -7.84
CA THR A 244 -3.83 -34.97 -8.56
C THR A 244 -3.35 -36.25 -7.90
N ALA A 245 -3.79 -36.49 -6.67
CA ALA A 245 -4.01 -37.86 -6.23
C ALA A 245 -5.38 -38.28 -6.79
N GLN A 246 -5.42 -38.70 -8.06
CA GLN A 246 -6.40 -39.74 -8.39
C GLN A 246 -5.92 -41.02 -7.69
N PRO A 247 -6.79 -41.81 -7.07
CA PRO A 247 -6.40 -43.12 -6.56
C PRO A 247 -6.15 -44.02 -7.77
N SER A 248 -4.93 -44.01 -8.31
CA SER A 248 -4.53 -45.05 -9.25
C SER A 248 -4.42 -46.35 -8.47
N ALA A 249 -5.35 -47.27 -8.72
CA ALA A 249 -5.41 -48.62 -8.19
C ALA A 249 -4.28 -49.50 -8.74
N VAL A 250 -3.02 -49.08 -8.56
CA VAL A 250 -1.86 -49.92 -8.80
C VAL A 250 -1.02 -49.90 -7.55
N ALA A 251 -1.29 -50.90 -6.71
CA ALA A 251 -0.42 -51.30 -5.63
C ALA A 251 0.97 -51.58 -6.22
N TRP A 252 1.94 -50.75 -5.83
CA TRP A 252 3.35 -51.10 -5.89
C TRP A 252 3.86 -51.10 -4.46
N GLU A 253 4.49 -52.22 -4.14
CA GLU A 253 4.92 -52.68 -2.84
C GLU A 253 5.78 -51.66 -2.09
N GLU A 254 5.48 -51.56 -0.80
CA GLU A 254 6.44 -51.58 0.31
C GLU A 254 7.86 -51.11 -0.04
N SER A 255 8.03 -49.79 -0.15
CA SER A 255 9.35 -49.16 -0.01
C SER A 255 9.26 -48.06 1.04
N THR A 256 9.83 -48.43 2.19
CA THR A 256 10.54 -47.58 3.15
C THR A 256 9.85 -46.31 3.63
N GLY A 257 9.51 -46.32 4.92
CA GLY A 257 9.19 -45.12 5.68
C GLY A 257 10.22 -44.02 5.44
N GLY A 258 9.81 -43.02 4.65
CA GLY A 258 10.40 -41.70 4.62
C GLY A 258 9.58 -40.79 5.52
N GLU A 259 10.24 -40.24 6.53
CA GLU A 259 9.73 -39.25 7.48
C GLU A 259 9.17 -38.03 6.72
N GLY A 260 7.88 -38.05 6.36
CA GLY A 260 7.30 -36.98 5.54
C GLY A 260 5.92 -37.22 4.90
N SER A 261 5.31 -38.41 5.01
CA SER A 261 3.91 -38.57 4.58
C SER A 261 3.00 -37.90 5.61
N PHE A 262 2.59 -36.67 5.32
CA PHE A 262 1.54 -36.00 6.06
C PHE A 262 0.28 -36.87 5.96
N GLY A 263 -0.24 -37.37 7.09
CA GLY A 263 -1.43 -38.23 7.09
C GLY A 263 -2.66 -37.55 6.46
N PRO A 264 -3.80 -38.27 6.33
CA PRO A 264 -5.02 -37.75 5.67
C PRO A 264 -5.48 -36.40 6.25
N GLU A 265 -5.34 -36.22 7.56
CA GLU A 265 -5.70 -34.97 8.25
C GLU A 265 -4.93 -33.76 7.74
N GLY A 266 -3.67 -33.92 7.32
CA GLY A 266 -2.92 -32.79 6.80
C GLY A 266 -2.95 -32.63 5.30
N GLU A 267 -3.39 -33.64 4.55
CA GLU A 267 -3.86 -33.39 3.17
C GLU A 267 -5.12 -32.52 3.18
N ASP A 268 -6.03 -32.77 4.10
CA ASP A 268 -7.24 -31.96 4.26
C ASP A 268 -6.91 -30.56 4.78
N ALA A 269 -5.99 -30.43 5.74
CA ALA A 269 -5.49 -29.12 6.16
C ALA A 269 -4.82 -28.36 5.01
N ARG A 270 -4.04 -29.04 4.16
CA ARG A 270 -3.43 -28.44 2.95
C ARG A 270 -4.49 -27.96 1.97
N LYS A 271 -5.51 -28.79 1.68
CA LYS A 271 -6.64 -28.41 0.81
C LYS A 271 -7.38 -27.20 1.36
N ALA A 272 -7.63 -27.14 2.68
CA ALA A 272 -8.28 -26.00 3.32
C ALA A 272 -7.43 -24.71 3.24
N ILE A 273 -6.11 -24.82 3.44
CA ILE A 273 -5.19 -23.68 3.32
C ILE A 273 -5.16 -23.17 1.87
N LEU A 274 -5.01 -24.06 0.89
CA LEU A 274 -4.99 -23.69 -0.54
C LEU A 274 -6.36 -23.19 -1.05
N GLY A 275 -7.44 -23.63 -0.41
CA GLY A 275 -8.80 -23.11 -0.58
C GLY A 275 -9.00 -21.73 0.03
N GLY A 276 -7.98 -21.16 0.68
CA GLY A 276 -8.02 -19.80 1.18
C GLY A 276 -8.82 -19.64 2.47
N GLN A 277 -8.98 -20.70 3.28
CA GLN A 277 -9.79 -20.64 4.50
C GLN A 277 -9.36 -19.49 5.44
N LEU A 278 -8.06 -19.21 5.54
CA LEU A 278 -7.52 -18.08 6.31
C LEU A 278 -7.99 -16.72 5.75
N VAL A 279 -8.02 -16.56 4.43
CA VAL A 279 -8.50 -15.35 3.77
C VAL A 279 -10.00 -15.18 4.03
N LEU A 280 -10.78 -16.25 3.92
CA LEU A 280 -12.22 -16.22 4.19
C LEU A 280 -12.51 -15.86 5.65
N GLN A 281 -11.74 -16.42 6.59
CA GLN A 281 -11.85 -16.06 8.01
C GLN A 281 -11.44 -14.59 8.25
N ALA A 282 -10.39 -14.10 7.61
CA ALA A 282 -9.97 -12.70 7.68
C ALA A 282 -11.06 -11.76 7.17
N ILE A 283 -11.69 -12.06 6.02
CA ILE A 283 -12.80 -11.27 5.47
C ILE A 283 -13.98 -11.27 6.44
N ARG A 284 -14.41 -12.43 6.96
CA ARG A 284 -15.50 -12.51 7.94
C ARG A 284 -15.21 -11.69 9.20
N SER A 285 -13.97 -11.75 9.67
CA SER A 285 -13.52 -11.00 10.86
C SER A 285 -13.51 -9.49 10.58
N ALA A 286 -13.08 -9.08 9.39
CA ALA A 286 -13.09 -7.69 8.95
C ALA A 286 -14.52 -7.12 8.86
N LEU A 287 -15.45 -7.89 8.26
CA LEU A 287 -16.85 -7.50 8.13
C LEU A 287 -17.54 -7.38 9.50
N ALA A 288 -17.21 -8.26 10.45
CA ALA A 288 -17.69 -8.19 11.82
C ALA A 288 -17.12 -6.99 12.60
N ALA A 289 -15.84 -6.65 12.36
CA ALA A 289 -15.18 -5.51 13.01
C ALA A 289 -15.57 -4.14 12.43
N THR A 290 -16.16 -4.11 11.22
CA THR A 290 -16.62 -2.91 10.51
C THR A 290 -18.14 -2.96 10.25
N PRO A 291 -18.97 -2.93 11.31
CA PRO A 291 -20.42 -2.92 11.14
C PRO A 291 -20.88 -1.63 10.46
N VAL A 292 -21.93 -1.73 9.67
CA VAL A 292 -22.58 -0.56 9.06
C VAL A 292 -23.34 0.18 10.16
N THR A 293 -22.85 1.36 10.55
CA THR A 293 -23.50 2.17 11.60
C THR A 293 -24.64 2.99 11.01
N PHE A 294 -25.84 2.83 11.56
CA PHE A 294 -27.02 3.62 11.19
C PHE A 294 -27.21 4.76 12.19
N GLY A 295 -27.20 6.02 11.72
CA GLY A 295 -27.69 7.16 12.50
C GLY A 295 -26.64 8.05 13.17
N SER A 296 -25.67 8.59 12.42
CA SER A 296 -25.05 9.86 12.80
C SER A 296 -25.24 10.86 11.67
N SER A 297 -25.90 11.97 11.98
CA SER A 297 -26.01 13.18 11.18
C SER A 297 -24.67 13.94 11.04
N SER A 298 -23.55 13.32 11.42
CA SER A 298 -22.22 13.83 11.12
C SER A 298 -21.73 13.24 9.79
N SER A 299 -21.25 14.11 8.93
CA SER A 299 -20.93 13.90 7.51
C SER A 299 -19.81 12.89 7.20
N ASN A 300 -19.41 12.00 8.11
CA ASN A 300 -18.13 11.28 8.02
C ASN A 300 -18.13 9.76 8.33
N SER A 301 -19.23 9.02 8.26
CA SER A 301 -19.14 7.56 8.43
C SER A 301 -20.21 6.74 7.70
N ASN A 302 -20.17 6.78 6.35
CA ASN A 302 -20.55 5.62 5.52
C ASN A 302 -19.46 4.51 5.55
N GLY A 303 -18.50 4.62 6.47
CA GLY A 303 -17.25 3.87 6.45
C GLY A 303 -17.38 2.36 6.29
N GLY A 304 -18.39 1.74 6.93
CA GLY A 304 -18.62 0.30 6.78
C GLY A 304 -19.01 -0.12 5.36
N LEU A 305 -19.76 0.71 4.63
CA LEU A 305 -20.07 0.46 3.21
C LEU A 305 -18.91 0.82 2.30
N ASP A 306 -18.23 1.94 2.57
CA ASP A 306 -17.04 2.35 1.83
C ASP A 306 -15.93 1.29 1.91
N PHE A 307 -15.83 0.60 3.07
CA PHE A 307 -14.95 -0.56 3.24
C PHE A 307 -15.35 -1.72 2.33
N ARG A 308 -16.64 -2.08 2.26
CA ARG A 308 -17.14 -3.17 1.42
C ARG A 308 -16.96 -2.87 -0.06
N GLU A 309 -17.23 -1.65 -0.49
CA GLU A 309 -16.98 -1.20 -1.87
C GLU A 309 -15.48 -1.24 -2.21
N GLY A 310 -14.64 -0.69 -1.33
CA GLY A 310 -13.19 -0.75 -1.50
C GLY A 310 -12.66 -2.19 -1.51
N LEU A 311 -13.24 -3.08 -0.69
CA LEU A 311 -12.89 -4.49 -0.67
C LEU A 311 -13.28 -5.17 -2.00
N LEU A 312 -14.49 -4.92 -2.52
CA LEU A 312 -14.90 -5.41 -3.84
C LEU A 312 -13.95 -4.93 -4.94
N ALA A 313 -13.58 -3.65 -4.95
CA ALA A 313 -12.63 -3.11 -5.90
C ALA A 313 -11.27 -3.83 -5.82
N THR A 314 -10.74 -4.03 -4.61
CA THR A 314 -9.47 -4.75 -4.42
C THR A 314 -9.55 -6.21 -4.89
N LEU A 315 -10.61 -6.95 -4.53
CA LEU A 315 -10.78 -8.35 -4.91
C LEU A 315 -10.95 -8.52 -6.43
N ARG A 316 -11.64 -7.59 -7.10
CA ARG A 316 -11.84 -7.60 -8.56
C ARG A 316 -10.52 -7.40 -9.31
N THR A 317 -9.64 -6.51 -8.84
CA THR A 317 -8.33 -6.29 -9.44
C THR A 317 -7.33 -7.42 -9.15
N TYR A 318 -7.52 -8.17 -8.06
CA TYR A 318 -6.51 -9.12 -7.60
C TYR A 318 -6.48 -10.41 -8.45
N PRO A 319 -5.33 -10.82 -9.01
CA PRO A 319 -5.23 -12.01 -9.86
C PRO A 319 -5.11 -13.29 -9.01
N SER A 320 -6.24 -13.79 -8.52
CA SER A 320 -6.32 -15.07 -7.79
C SER A 320 -7.54 -15.91 -8.19
N PRO A 321 -7.44 -17.26 -8.23
CA PRO A 321 -8.58 -18.15 -8.41
C PRO A 321 -9.49 -18.22 -7.17
N LEU A 322 -9.08 -17.62 -6.05
CA LEU A 322 -9.90 -17.49 -4.84
C LEU A 322 -10.91 -16.33 -4.92
N ARG A 323 -10.81 -15.51 -5.98
CA ARG A 323 -11.69 -14.37 -6.24
C ARG A 323 -13.19 -14.71 -6.11
N PRO A 324 -13.76 -15.71 -6.81
CA PRO A 324 -15.21 -15.98 -6.73
C PRO A 324 -15.65 -16.32 -5.31
N THR A 325 -14.93 -17.21 -4.62
CA THR A 325 -15.24 -17.61 -3.24
C THR A 325 -15.14 -16.44 -2.25
N CYS A 326 -14.17 -15.54 -2.43
CA CYS A 326 -14.05 -14.35 -1.59
C CYS A 326 -15.18 -13.35 -1.86
N LEU A 327 -15.56 -13.15 -3.13
CA LEU A 327 -16.66 -12.27 -3.52
C LEU A 327 -18.00 -12.77 -2.98
N GLU A 328 -18.26 -14.08 -3.03
CA GLU A 328 -19.48 -14.69 -2.46
C GLU A 328 -19.66 -14.36 -0.97
N VAL A 329 -18.58 -14.38 -0.18
CA VAL A 329 -18.65 -14.03 1.25
C VAL A 329 -19.02 -12.56 1.45
N VAL A 330 -18.48 -11.66 0.63
CA VAL A 330 -18.80 -10.21 0.70
C VAL A 330 -20.23 -9.95 0.23
N TYR A 331 -20.68 -10.62 -0.83
CA TYR A 331 -22.05 -10.51 -1.32
C TYR A 331 -23.08 -11.04 -0.31
N GLY A 332 -22.81 -12.17 0.36
CA GLY A 332 -23.69 -12.70 1.40
C GLY A 332 -23.81 -11.77 2.63
N ASP A 333 -22.81 -10.91 2.88
CA ASP A 333 -22.91 -9.87 3.91
C ASP A 333 -23.68 -8.65 3.40
N LEU A 334 -23.45 -8.22 2.15
CA LEU A 334 -24.21 -7.14 1.51
C LEU A 334 -25.69 -7.47 1.37
N GLU A 335 -26.07 -8.73 1.17
CA GLU A 335 -27.47 -9.19 1.17
C GLU A 335 -28.14 -8.93 2.52
N LYS A 336 -27.45 -9.23 3.63
CA LYS A 336 -27.95 -8.92 5.00
C LYS A 336 -28.09 -7.42 5.22
N VAL A 337 -27.12 -6.63 4.75
CA VAL A 337 -27.18 -5.16 4.84
C VAL A 337 -28.29 -4.59 3.95
N ALA A 338 -28.57 -5.21 2.79
CA ALA A 338 -29.64 -4.81 1.88
C ALA A 338 -31.05 -5.02 2.46
N GLU A 339 -31.22 -5.98 3.37
CA GLU A 339 -32.47 -6.17 4.12
C GLU A 339 -32.71 -5.03 5.11
N TRP A 340 -31.63 -4.43 5.63
CA TRP A 340 -31.67 -3.31 6.56
C TRP A 340 -31.89 -2.02 5.77
N GLY A 341 -33.14 -1.56 5.68
CA GLY A 341 -33.55 -0.39 4.89
C GLY A 341 -32.79 0.92 5.18
N GLY A 342 -33.04 1.95 4.37
CA GLY A 342 -32.36 3.25 4.44
C GLY A 342 -31.31 3.44 3.33
N ARG A 343 -30.54 4.55 3.40
CA ARG A 343 -29.56 4.89 2.36
C ARG A 343 -28.47 3.83 2.20
N ALA A 344 -28.02 3.25 3.31
CA ALA A 344 -27.02 2.20 3.32
C ALA A 344 -27.51 0.89 2.67
N GLY A 345 -28.73 0.44 3.02
CA GLY A 345 -29.35 -0.72 2.38
C GLY A 345 -29.62 -0.50 0.90
N ALA A 346 -30.01 0.72 0.50
CA ALA A 346 -30.17 1.08 -0.90
C ALA A 346 -28.85 1.00 -1.69
N GLN A 347 -27.74 1.49 -1.12
CA GLN A 347 -26.41 1.37 -1.71
C GLN A 347 -25.96 -0.10 -1.81
N ALA A 348 -26.17 -0.90 -0.78
CA ALA A 348 -25.85 -2.34 -0.81
C ALA A 348 -26.64 -3.09 -1.89
N ARG A 349 -27.93 -2.80 -2.05
CA ARG A 349 -28.76 -3.33 -3.15
C ARG A 349 -28.21 -2.95 -4.51
N MET A 350 -27.73 -1.72 -4.66
CA MET A 350 -27.15 -1.26 -5.93
C MET A 350 -25.84 -2.01 -6.26
N LEU A 351 -24.99 -2.24 -5.27
CA LEU A 351 -23.76 -3.05 -5.43
C LEU A 351 -24.08 -4.50 -5.84
N LEU A 352 -25.12 -5.10 -5.27
CA LEU A 352 -25.57 -6.45 -5.63
C LEU A 352 -26.14 -6.53 -7.06
N LEU A 353 -26.87 -5.50 -7.51
CA LEU A 353 -27.39 -5.44 -8.88
C LEU A 353 -26.26 -5.28 -9.92
N THR A 354 -25.21 -4.56 -9.55
CA THR A 354 -24.09 -4.26 -10.46
C THR A 354 -23.01 -5.35 -10.48
N LYS A 355 -23.13 -6.42 -9.67
CA LYS A 355 -22.12 -7.50 -9.59
C LYS A 355 -21.78 -8.12 -10.95
N GLY A 356 -22.78 -8.34 -11.80
CA GLY A 356 -22.61 -8.94 -13.12
C GLY A 356 -21.84 -8.08 -14.13
N LEU A 357 -21.68 -6.79 -13.89
CA LEU A 357 -20.89 -5.89 -14.75
C LEU A 357 -19.39 -6.00 -14.50
N TYR A 358 -18.99 -6.52 -13.34
CA TYR A 358 -17.61 -6.45 -12.86
C TYR A 358 -17.01 -7.81 -12.53
N ASP A 359 -17.84 -8.80 -12.22
CA ASP A 359 -17.35 -10.12 -11.83
C ASP A 359 -16.90 -10.93 -13.05
N ARG A 360 -15.64 -11.38 -13.01
CA ARG A 360 -15.03 -12.27 -14.03
C ARG A 360 -14.45 -13.52 -13.40
N PRO A 361 -14.50 -14.67 -14.10
CA PRO A 361 -13.70 -15.82 -13.74
C PRO A 361 -12.21 -15.47 -13.85
N TYR A 362 -11.39 -16.08 -12.99
CA TYR A 362 -9.96 -15.82 -12.95
C TYR A 362 -9.23 -16.48 -14.13
N GLU A 363 -8.42 -15.70 -14.85
CA GLU A 363 -7.53 -16.18 -15.92
C GLU A 363 -6.07 -15.82 -15.63
N ALA A 364 -5.18 -16.82 -15.60
CA ALA A 364 -3.79 -16.63 -15.15
C ALA A 364 -2.91 -15.76 -16.07
N ARG A 365 -3.32 -15.52 -17.32
CA ARG A 365 -2.55 -14.73 -18.31
C ARG A 365 -3.03 -13.30 -18.47
N ARG A 366 -4.19 -12.95 -17.90
CA ARG A 366 -4.81 -11.63 -18.07
C ARG A 366 -4.58 -10.78 -16.82
N LYS A 367 -4.19 -9.52 -17.00
CA LYS A 367 -4.24 -8.51 -15.94
C LYS A 367 -5.63 -7.88 -16.00
N ASP A 368 -6.37 -7.95 -14.89
CA ASP A 368 -7.70 -7.35 -14.79
C ASP A 368 -7.60 -5.98 -14.14
N ASP A 369 -7.98 -4.92 -14.88
CA ASP A 369 -7.90 -3.54 -14.39
C ASP A 369 -9.07 -3.16 -13.46
N GLY A 370 -9.96 -4.11 -13.14
CA GLY A 370 -11.16 -3.88 -12.33
C GLY A 370 -12.23 -3.01 -12.99
N ARG A 371 -12.06 -2.66 -14.27
CA ARG A 371 -13.01 -1.89 -15.08
C ARG A 371 -14.20 -2.76 -15.52
N VAL A 372 -15.23 -2.10 -16.05
CA VAL A 372 -16.42 -2.77 -16.60
C VAL A 372 -15.99 -3.84 -17.60
N VAL A 373 -16.55 -5.03 -17.40
CA VAL A 373 -16.07 -6.26 -18.01
C VAL A 373 -16.61 -6.46 -19.41
N LEU A 374 -17.86 -6.06 -19.60
CA LEU A 374 -18.60 -6.30 -20.82
C LEU A 374 -18.34 -5.14 -21.78
N GLU A 375 -18.13 -5.47 -23.05
CA GLU A 375 -17.94 -4.49 -24.13
C GLU A 375 -19.03 -4.72 -25.19
N GLY A 376 -19.47 -3.65 -25.86
CA GLY A 376 -20.44 -3.73 -26.96
C GLY A 376 -21.85 -4.16 -26.53
N VAL A 377 -22.40 -5.18 -27.19
CA VAL A 377 -23.82 -5.58 -27.08
C VAL A 377 -24.14 -6.17 -25.70
N GLU A 378 -23.26 -7.00 -25.16
CA GLU A 378 -23.45 -7.66 -23.85
C GLU A 378 -23.52 -6.63 -22.71
N LEU A 379 -22.77 -5.52 -22.84
CA LEU A 379 -22.81 -4.42 -21.88
C LEU A 379 -24.18 -3.73 -21.90
N VAL A 380 -24.72 -3.46 -23.09
CA VAL A 380 -26.02 -2.80 -23.25
C VAL A 380 -27.14 -3.69 -22.72
N GLU A 381 -27.07 -5.01 -22.95
CA GLU A 381 -28.03 -5.97 -22.40
C GLU A 381 -27.94 -6.07 -20.87
N ALA A 382 -26.73 -6.12 -20.31
CA ALA A 382 -26.51 -6.13 -18.87
C ALA A 382 -27.00 -4.83 -18.20
N ILE A 383 -26.71 -3.67 -18.79
CA ILE A 383 -27.24 -2.39 -18.30
C ILE A 383 -28.77 -2.34 -18.45
N GLY A 384 -29.32 -2.91 -19.53
CA GLY A 384 -30.77 -3.00 -19.75
C GLY A 384 -31.49 -3.87 -18.71
N THR A 385 -30.90 -5.00 -18.32
CA THR A 385 -31.41 -5.86 -17.24
C THR A 385 -31.31 -5.17 -15.89
N ILE A 386 -30.18 -4.52 -15.60
CA ILE A 386 -29.99 -3.71 -14.39
C ILE A 386 -31.02 -2.59 -14.33
N GLY A 387 -31.29 -1.88 -15.42
CA GLY A 387 -32.31 -0.84 -15.48
C GLY A 387 -33.74 -1.36 -15.23
N LYS A 388 -34.06 -2.59 -15.68
CA LYS A 388 -35.35 -3.25 -15.36
C LYS A 388 -35.45 -3.58 -13.88
N GLU A 389 -34.38 -4.11 -13.28
CA GLU A 389 -34.33 -4.43 -11.86
C GLU A 389 -34.33 -3.18 -10.98
N ILE A 390 -33.67 -2.08 -11.38
CA ILE A 390 -33.75 -0.78 -10.69
C ILE A 390 -35.19 -0.28 -10.70
N ARG A 391 -35.89 -0.28 -11.84
CA ARG A 391 -37.31 0.13 -11.91
C ARG A 391 -38.21 -0.73 -11.02
N LYS A 392 -37.95 -2.03 -10.92
CA LYS A 392 -38.67 -2.95 -10.05
C LYS A 392 -38.37 -2.68 -8.57
N ALA A 393 -37.11 -2.41 -8.24
CA ALA A 393 -36.65 -2.11 -6.89
C ALA A 393 -37.10 -0.73 -6.40
N VAL A 394 -37.20 0.29 -7.27
CA VAL A 394 -37.78 1.61 -6.92
C VAL A 394 -39.24 1.47 -6.48
N LYS A 395 -40.00 0.57 -7.13
CA LYS A 395 -41.39 0.30 -6.74
C LYS A 395 -41.52 -0.37 -5.37
N SER A 396 -40.50 -1.11 -4.91
CA SER A 396 -40.53 -1.86 -3.65
C SER A 396 -39.75 -1.22 -2.49
N ALA A 397 -38.71 -0.42 -2.78
CA ALA A 397 -37.73 0.08 -1.80
C ALA A 397 -37.87 1.58 -1.46
N GLY A 398 -38.79 2.30 -2.11
CA GLY A 398 -39.10 3.71 -1.82
C GLY A 398 -38.15 4.74 -2.44
N ALA A 399 -38.42 6.03 -2.18
CA ALA A 399 -37.76 7.18 -2.82
C ALA A 399 -36.23 7.24 -2.61
N VAL A 400 -35.74 6.79 -1.44
CA VAL A 400 -34.32 6.81 -1.08
C VAL A 400 -33.48 5.93 -2.01
N PHE A 401 -34.03 4.81 -2.49
CA PHE A 401 -33.34 3.97 -3.49
C PHE A 401 -33.28 4.65 -4.86
N GLY A 402 -34.32 5.41 -5.22
CA GLY A 402 -34.35 6.19 -6.46
C GLY A 402 -33.26 7.25 -6.53
N GLU A 403 -33.00 7.96 -5.43
CA GLU A 403 -31.91 8.95 -5.35
C GLU A 403 -30.52 8.32 -5.51
N VAL A 404 -30.26 7.21 -4.81
CA VAL A 404 -28.98 6.48 -4.89
C VAL A 404 -28.76 5.90 -6.29
N ALA A 405 -29.79 5.31 -6.88
CA ALA A 405 -29.73 4.78 -8.24
C ALA A 405 -29.56 5.90 -9.28
N GLY A 406 -30.18 7.05 -9.07
CA GLY A 406 -30.03 8.24 -9.91
C GLY A 406 -28.59 8.76 -9.92
N LEU A 407 -27.97 8.92 -8.74
CA LEU A 407 -26.57 9.33 -8.62
C LEU A 407 -25.61 8.36 -9.33
N TRP A 408 -25.85 7.05 -9.22
CA TRP A 408 -25.05 6.05 -9.92
C TRP A 408 -25.21 6.14 -11.44
N LEU A 409 -26.45 6.35 -11.93
CA LEU A 409 -26.71 6.55 -13.35
C LEU A 409 -26.01 7.80 -13.87
N ASP A 410 -26.06 8.90 -13.13
CA ASP A 410 -25.39 10.16 -13.48
C ASP A 410 -23.87 9.97 -13.56
N GLN A 411 -23.26 9.27 -12.60
CA GLN A 411 -21.84 8.94 -12.63
C GLN A 411 -21.48 8.09 -13.86
N ARG A 412 -22.30 7.09 -14.19
CA ARG A 412 -22.10 6.24 -15.39
C ARG A 412 -22.28 7.01 -16.69
N ILE A 413 -23.21 7.96 -16.75
CA ILE A 413 -23.39 8.84 -17.91
C ILE A 413 -22.16 9.74 -18.05
N GLN A 414 -21.65 10.32 -16.96
CA GLN A 414 -20.42 11.14 -17.00
C GLN A 414 -19.20 10.36 -17.46
N GLU A 415 -18.98 9.14 -16.95
CA GLU A 415 -17.89 8.26 -17.38
C GLU A 415 -18.00 7.85 -18.87
N ASN A 416 -19.20 7.86 -19.45
CA ASN A 416 -19.45 7.52 -20.85
C ASN A 416 -19.70 8.72 -21.77
N LYS A 417 -19.61 9.98 -21.28
CA LYS A 417 -19.77 11.19 -22.12
C LYS A 417 -18.67 11.33 -23.19
N GLU A 418 -17.59 10.57 -23.07
CA GLU A 418 -16.54 10.46 -24.10
C GLU A 418 -16.97 9.56 -25.29
N ASN A 419 -18.11 8.86 -25.19
CA ASN A 419 -18.71 8.06 -26.27
C ASN A 419 -20.03 8.71 -26.77
N PRO A 420 -20.06 9.36 -27.95
CA PRO A 420 -21.21 10.12 -28.43
C PRO A 420 -22.45 9.28 -28.74
N GLU A 421 -22.33 7.96 -28.86
CA GLU A 421 -23.46 7.07 -29.20
C GLU A 421 -24.42 6.82 -28.02
N LEU A 422 -23.93 6.84 -26.78
CA LEU A 422 -24.73 6.59 -25.57
C LEU A 422 -25.58 7.78 -25.11
N VAL A 423 -25.30 8.98 -25.63
CA VAL A 423 -26.04 10.22 -25.33
C VAL A 423 -27.36 10.30 -26.12
N SER A 424 -27.55 9.43 -27.11
CA SER A 424 -28.71 9.46 -28.03
C SER A 424 -29.92 8.62 -27.60
N CYS A 425 -30.11 8.36 -26.30
CA CYS A 425 -31.30 7.64 -25.81
C CYS A 425 -32.42 8.65 -25.47
N PRO A 426 -33.53 8.74 -26.25
CA PRO A 426 -34.53 9.80 -26.12
C PRO A 426 -35.35 9.77 -24.82
N ASN A 427 -35.23 8.69 -24.03
CA ASN A 427 -36.08 8.45 -22.85
C ASN A 427 -35.51 8.97 -21.52
N CYS A 428 -34.30 9.53 -21.49
CA CYS A 428 -33.75 10.16 -20.28
C CYS A 428 -34.06 11.66 -20.17
N ALA A 429 -34.49 12.31 -21.26
CA ALA A 429 -34.85 13.73 -21.24
C ALA A 429 -36.17 14.02 -20.48
N GLY A 430 -37.02 13.01 -20.28
CA GLY A 430 -38.33 13.17 -19.65
C GLY A 430 -38.33 13.34 -18.12
N LEU A 431 -37.21 13.11 -17.43
CA LEU A 431 -37.14 13.21 -15.96
C LEU A 431 -36.55 14.53 -15.45
N HIS A 432 -35.91 15.33 -16.32
CA HIS A 432 -35.34 16.62 -15.92
C HIS A 432 -36.34 17.80 -15.96
N GLN A 433 -37.51 17.64 -16.57
CA GLN A 433 -38.50 18.73 -16.70
C GLN A 433 -39.63 18.73 -15.66
N GLN A 434 -39.67 17.79 -14.70
CA GLN A 434 -40.75 17.75 -13.71
C GLN A 434 -40.40 18.26 -12.30
N ASN A 435 -39.15 18.68 -12.04
CA ASN A 435 -38.74 19.25 -10.74
C ASN A 435 -38.38 20.74 -10.80
N SER A 436 -38.84 21.46 -11.82
CA SER A 436 -38.73 22.92 -11.89
C SER A 436 -40.07 23.53 -12.33
N SER A 437 -41.06 23.44 -11.44
CA SER A 437 -42.24 24.30 -11.39
C SER A 437 -42.81 24.28 -9.98
#